data_AF-A0ABC8R528-F1
#
_entry.id   AF-A0ABC8R528-F1
#
_cell.length_a   1.000
_cell.length_b   1.000
_cell.length_c   1.000
_cell.angle_alpha   90.00
_cell.angle_beta   90.00
_cell.angle_gamma   90.00
#
_symmetry.space_group_name_H-M   'P 1'
#
loop_
_entity.id
_entity.type
_entity.pdbx_description
1 polymer ?
#
loop_
_entity_poly.entity_id
_entity_poly.type
_entity_poly.pdbx_seq_one_letter_code
_entity_poly.pdbx_strand_id
1 'polypeptide(L)'
;MILKFILSEAGGRRLDHAYANASTAGVDQQQLLSYQDLKSKLEHFQSRIKQAVTVVKPHLNMESAVSALVALQELEGLATMDVSAPLVVQGQEPLFQN
;
A
#
# COMPACT_ATOMS: atom_id res chain seq x y z
N MET A 1 -29.67 64.93 -12.21
CA MET A 1 -28.26 65.11 -12.57
C MET A 1 -27.43 64.55 -11.44
N ILE A 2 -26.73 63.43 -11.69
CA ILE A 2 -25.50 62.99 -11.01
C ILE A 2 -25.55 62.93 -9.47
N LEU A 3 -26.12 61.85 -8.90
CA LEU A 3 -25.47 61.08 -7.81
C LEU A 3 -26.35 59.89 -7.39
N LYS A 4 -26.16 58.74 -8.02
CA LYS A 4 -26.19 57.40 -7.40
C LYS A 4 -25.89 56.33 -8.46
N PHE A 5 -24.83 56.58 -9.22
CA PHE A 5 -23.98 55.50 -9.72
C PHE A 5 -23.00 55.22 -8.58
N ILE A 6 -22.80 53.94 -8.27
CA ILE A 6 -21.79 53.39 -7.34
C ILE A 6 -22.04 53.65 -5.85
N LEU A 7 -22.53 52.63 -5.14
CA LEU A 7 -21.81 51.92 -4.06
C LEU A 7 -22.77 51.00 -3.28
N SER A 8 -22.29 49.76 -3.08
CA SER A 8 -22.69 48.80 -2.04
C SER A 8 -23.94 47.96 -2.34
N GLU A 9 -23.79 46.81 -3.02
CA GLU A 9 -23.46 45.52 -2.40
C GLU A 9 -24.43 45.10 -1.28
N ALA A 10 -25.49 44.37 -1.65
CA ALA A 10 -26.06 43.31 -0.83
C ALA A 10 -27.03 42.48 -1.68
N GLY A 11 -26.68 41.21 -1.94
CA GLY A 11 -27.68 40.18 -2.25
C GLY A 11 -27.63 39.50 -3.62
N GLY A 12 -26.46 39.36 -4.24
CA GLY A 12 -26.27 38.47 -5.39
C GLY A 12 -25.73 37.11 -4.94
N ARG A 13 -26.61 36.17 -4.59
CA ARG A 13 -26.24 34.80 -4.21
C ARG A 13 -25.54 34.08 -5.38
N ARG A 14 -24.25 33.81 -5.17
CA ARG A 14 -23.60 32.50 -5.32
C ARG A 14 -24.15 31.60 -6.43
N LEU A 15 -23.51 31.64 -7.59
CA LEU A 15 -23.51 30.56 -8.56
C LEU A 15 -22.07 30.02 -8.68
N ASP A 16 -21.53 29.57 -7.55
CA ASP A 16 -20.20 28.98 -7.39
C ASP A 16 -20.14 27.49 -7.79
N HIS A 17 -21.11 26.99 -8.55
CA HIS A 17 -21.20 25.56 -8.89
C HIS A 17 -20.91 25.30 -10.37
N ALA A 18 -19.86 25.94 -10.90
CA ALA A 18 -19.23 25.52 -12.13
C ALA A 18 -18.26 24.37 -11.80
N TYR A 19 -18.76 23.13 -11.88
CA TYR A 19 -18.01 21.89 -12.15
C TYR A 19 -16.54 21.84 -11.69
N ALA A 20 -16.29 21.92 -10.39
CA ALA A 20 -15.01 21.52 -9.80
C ALA A 20 -14.95 19.97 -9.69
N ASN A 21 -15.13 19.28 -10.82
CA ASN A 21 -14.86 17.85 -10.94
C ASN A 21 -13.72 17.66 -11.93
N ALA A 22 -12.49 17.85 -11.45
CA ALA A 22 -11.31 17.19 -12.00
C ALA A 22 -10.15 17.23 -10.99
N SER A 23 -10.39 16.79 -9.74
CA SER A 23 -9.32 16.11 -9.01
C SER A 23 -9.20 14.70 -9.60
N THR A 24 -8.83 14.60 -10.87
CA THR A 24 -8.39 13.35 -11.48
C THR A 24 -7.14 12.91 -10.75
N ALA A 25 -7.35 12.03 -9.77
CA ALA A 25 -6.59 10.84 -9.41
C ALA A 25 -5.28 10.59 -10.17
N GLY A 26 -4.36 11.56 -10.13
CA GLY A 26 -2.95 11.30 -10.37
C GLY A 26 -2.38 10.79 -9.06
N VAL A 27 -1.77 9.60 -9.08
CA VAL A 27 -0.92 9.18 -7.96
C VAL A 27 0.09 10.31 -7.75
N ASP A 28 0.09 10.92 -6.56
CA ASP A 28 1.06 11.97 -6.24
C ASP A 28 2.45 11.42 -6.54
N GLN A 29 3.28 12.16 -7.30
CA GLN A 29 4.62 11.69 -7.67
C GLN A 29 5.42 11.27 -6.42
N GLN A 30 5.18 11.94 -5.29
CA GLN A 30 5.74 11.59 -3.99
C GLN A 30 5.29 10.22 -3.47
N GLN A 31 4.02 9.84 -3.67
CA GLN A 31 3.51 8.51 -3.33
C GLN A 31 4.15 7.44 -4.21
N LEU A 32 4.31 7.69 -5.51
CA LEU A 32 4.94 6.75 -6.43
C LEU A 32 6.41 6.50 -6.06
N LEU A 33 7.15 7.56 -5.72
CA LEU A 33 8.55 7.45 -5.27
C LEU A 33 8.64 6.68 -3.94
N SER A 34 7.74 6.96 -3.00
CA SER A 34 7.69 6.26 -1.70
C SER A 34 7.37 4.77 -1.87
N TYR A 35 6.46 4.44 -2.80
CA TYR A 35 6.15 3.05 -3.14
C TYR A 35 7.36 2.32 -3.77
N GLN A 36 8.06 2.97 -4.71
CA GLN A 36 9.26 2.39 -5.32
C GLN A 36 10.39 2.14 -4.31
N ASP A 37 10.62 3.07 -3.39
CA ASP A 37 11.59 2.90 -2.30
C ASP A 37 11.19 1.72 -1.38
N LEU A 38 9.91 1.66 -0.98
CA LEU A 38 9.40 0.54 -0.18
C LEU A 38 9.57 -0.80 -0.90
N LYS A 39 9.23 -0.87 -2.19
CA LYS A 39 9.41 -2.05 -3.02
C LYS A 39 10.89 -2.48 -3.07
N SER A 40 11.79 -1.54 -3.32
CA SER A 40 13.24 -1.80 -3.38
C SER A 40 13.78 -2.34 -2.06
N LYS A 41 13.32 -1.79 -0.92
CA LYS A 41 13.68 -2.29 0.42
C LYS A 41 13.17 -3.70 0.64
N LEU A 42 11.93 -4.00 0.24
CA LEU A 42 11.36 -5.34 0.34
C LEU A 42 12.15 -6.36 -0.47
N GLU A 43 12.47 -6.06 -1.73
CA GLU A 43 13.30 -6.91 -2.59
C GLU A 43 14.69 -7.16 -1.99
N HIS A 44 15.29 -6.13 -1.38
CA HIS A 44 16.53 -6.28 -0.64
C HIS A 44 16.40 -7.26 0.54
N PHE A 45 15.37 -7.11 1.37
CA PHE A 45 15.13 -8.03 2.49
C PHE A 45 14.89 -9.47 2.02
N GLN A 46 14.09 -9.67 0.97
CA GLN A 46 13.86 -10.99 0.38
C GLN A 46 15.17 -11.62 -0.11
N SER A 47 16.04 -10.85 -0.77
CA SER A 47 17.36 -11.31 -1.20
C SER A 47 18.23 -11.73 0.00
N ARG A 48 18.25 -10.93 1.07
CA ARG A 48 18.98 -11.25 2.30
C ARG A 48 18.47 -12.51 2.99
N ILE A 49 17.16 -12.72 3.01
CA ILE A 49 16.54 -13.95 3.54
C ILE A 49 16.99 -15.16 2.71
N LYS A 50 16.93 -15.09 1.37
CA LYS A 50 17.41 -16.17 0.49
C LYS A 50 18.88 -16.51 0.74
N GLN A 51 19.73 -15.49 0.88
CA GLN A 51 21.14 -15.67 1.18
C GLN A 51 21.32 -16.39 2.53
N ALA A 52 20.63 -15.95 3.58
CA ALA A 52 20.71 -16.55 4.90
C ALA A 52 20.27 -18.02 4.88
N VAL A 53 19.13 -18.33 4.23
CA VAL A 53 18.64 -19.70 4.08
C VAL A 53 19.67 -20.57 3.33
N THR A 54 20.22 -20.05 2.22
CA THR A 54 21.23 -20.78 1.42
C THR A 54 22.46 -21.13 2.23
N VAL A 55 22.89 -20.23 3.12
CA VAL A 55 24.04 -20.47 4.01
C VAL A 55 23.68 -21.44 5.14
N VAL A 56 22.51 -21.33 5.75
CA VAL A 56 22.16 -22.12 6.95
C VAL A 56 21.75 -23.55 6.59
N LYS A 57 20.98 -23.75 5.52
CA LYS A 57 20.35 -25.03 5.15
C LYS A 57 21.32 -26.22 5.08
N PRO A 58 22.55 -26.10 4.51
CA PRO A 58 23.51 -27.21 4.47
C PRO A 58 24.06 -27.65 5.83
N HIS A 59 23.96 -26.79 6.85
CA HIS A 59 24.49 -27.04 8.19
C HIS A 59 23.47 -27.69 9.13
N LEU A 60 22.23 -27.89 8.66
CA LEU A 60 21.18 -28.53 9.44
C LEU A 60 21.16 -30.03 9.15
N ASN A 61 21.14 -30.82 10.22
CA ASN A 61 20.82 -32.24 10.12
C ASN A 61 19.29 -32.40 10.04
N MET A 62 18.81 -32.93 8.91
CA MET A 62 17.38 -33.10 8.65
C MET A 62 16.68 -34.04 9.64
N GLU A 63 17.40 -34.99 10.23
CA GLU A 63 16.82 -35.99 11.14
C GLU A 63 16.63 -35.45 12.57
N SER A 64 17.43 -34.46 12.97
CA SER A 64 17.42 -33.93 14.34
C SER A 64 16.81 -32.53 14.47
N ALA A 65 16.75 -31.76 13.38
CA ALA A 65 16.42 -30.34 13.40
C ALA A 65 15.10 -30.01 12.68
N VAL A 66 14.06 -30.81 12.89
CA VAL A 66 12.74 -30.65 12.25
C VAL A 66 12.18 -29.23 12.42
N SER A 67 12.23 -28.67 13.63
CA SER A 67 11.76 -27.29 13.87
C SER A 67 12.55 -26.23 13.12
N ALA A 68 13.85 -26.44 12.92
CA ALA A 68 14.69 -25.53 12.15
C ALA A 68 14.36 -25.59 10.64
N LEU A 69 14.00 -26.77 10.13
CA LEU A 69 13.53 -26.92 8.75
C LEU A 69 12.21 -26.19 8.51
N VAL A 70 11.25 -26.30 9.44
CA VAL A 70 9.98 -25.56 9.36
C VAL A 70 10.22 -24.06 9.33
N ALA A 71 11.08 -23.56 10.22
CA ALA A 71 11.44 -22.14 10.23
C ALA A 71 12.12 -21.69 8.91
N LEU A 72 12.99 -22.53 8.32
CA LEU A 72 13.58 -22.22 7.00
C LEU A 72 12.53 -22.20 5.89
N GLN A 73 11.54 -23.10 5.89
CA GLN A 73 10.46 -23.10 4.90
C GLN A 73 9.60 -21.85 4.99
N GLU A 74 9.29 -21.39 6.20
CA GLU A 74 8.58 -20.12 6.41
C GLU A 74 9.41 -18.94 5.86
N LEU A 75 10.71 -18.92 6.12
CA LEU A 75 11.62 -17.91 5.57
C LEU A 75 11.72 -17.97 4.03
N GLU A 76 11.74 -19.16 3.44
CA GLU A 76 11.69 -19.36 1.98
C GLU A 76 10.39 -18.81 1.37
N GLY A 77 9.26 -19.00 2.06
CA GLY A 77 7.98 -18.41 1.71
C GLY A 77 8.04 -16.88 1.72
N LEU A 78 8.55 -16.27 2.79
CA LEU A 78 8.70 -14.80 2.87
C LEU A 78 9.64 -14.23 1.80
N ALA A 79 10.71 -14.96 1.48
CA ALA A 79 11.66 -14.61 0.42
C ALA A 79 11.06 -14.63 -0.99
N THR A 80 9.94 -15.32 -1.21
CA THR A 80 9.29 -15.47 -2.52
C THR A 80 7.90 -14.85 -2.58
N MET A 81 7.43 -14.29 -1.47
CA MET A 81 6.11 -13.67 -1.35
C MET A 81 5.93 -12.51 -2.33
N ASP A 82 4.89 -12.60 -3.16
CA ASP A 82 4.47 -11.50 -4.02
C ASP A 82 3.58 -10.53 -3.23
N VAL A 83 4.17 -9.40 -2.84
CA VAL A 83 3.49 -8.31 -2.13
C VAL A 83 2.59 -7.47 -3.03
N SER A 84 2.67 -7.67 -4.35
CA SER A 84 1.80 -6.99 -5.32
C SER A 84 0.51 -7.76 -5.56
N ALA A 85 0.45 -9.03 -5.13
CA ALA A 85 -0.75 -9.83 -5.22
C ALA A 85 -1.84 -9.27 -4.27
N PRO A 86 -3.10 -9.18 -4.73
CA PRO A 86 -4.21 -8.81 -3.86
C PRO A 86 -4.32 -9.77 -2.69
N LEU A 87 -4.31 -9.25 -1.45
CA LEU A 87 -4.59 -10.06 -0.27
C LEU A 87 -6.07 -10.46 -0.31
N VAL A 88 -6.36 -11.71 -0.67
CA VAL A 88 -7.67 -12.31 -0.39
C VAL A 88 -7.71 -12.59 1.11
N VAL A 89 -7.95 -11.54 1.90
CA VAL A 89 -8.38 -11.71 3.28
C VAL A 89 -9.76 -12.32 3.18
N GLN A 90 -9.89 -13.63 3.46
CA GLN A 90 -11.20 -14.24 3.68
C GLN A 90 -11.83 -13.50 4.87
N GLY A 91 -12.65 -12.50 4.56
CA GLY A 91 -13.46 -11.81 5.54
C GLY A 91 -14.37 -12.84 6.20
N GLN A 92 -14.30 -12.92 7.52
CA GLN A 92 -15.44 -13.41 8.29
C GLN A 92 -16.65 -12.59 7.88
N GLU A 93 -17.63 -13.22 7.23
CA GLU A 93 -18.98 -12.68 7.14
C GLU A 93 -19.54 -12.57 8.57
N PRO A 94 -19.93 -11.37 9.05
CA PRO A 94 -20.82 -11.30 10.19
C PRO A 94 -22.19 -11.78 9.72
N LEU A 95 -22.61 -12.95 10.18
CA LEU A 95 -24.00 -13.42 10.03
C LEU A 95 -24.93 -12.47 10.79
N PHE A 96 -25.42 -11.44 10.09
CA PHE A 96 -26.64 -10.76 10.49
C PHE A 96 -27.81 -11.49 9.84
N GLN A 97 -28.37 -12.46 10.56
CA GLN A 97 -29.68 -13.04 10.22
C GLN A 97 -30.76 -12.10 10.77
N ASN A 98 -31.65 -11.65 9.87
CA ASN A 98 -32.88 -10.89 10.17
C ASN A 98 -33.94 -11.79 10.82
#